data_AF-A0A6L9ZJA3-F1
#
_entry.id   AF-A0A6L9ZJA3-F1
#
_cell.length_a   1.000
_cell.length_b   1.000
_cell.length_c   1.000
_cell.angle_alpha   90.00
_cell.angle_beta   90.00
_cell.angle_gamma   90.00
#
_symmetry.space_group_name_H-M   'P 1'
#
loop_
_entity.id
_entity.type
_entity.pdbx_description
1 polymer ?
#
loop_
_entity_poly.entity_id
_entity_poly.type
_entity_poly.pdbx_seq_one_letter_code
_entity_poly.pdbx_strand_id
1 'polypeptide(L)'
;MSSLLRAVLQSNEKADLRQFISQLRSEQERYFLRNQILQAFDNYCTTHDKPAYFKRTSSIAELLNYTHEIILEEKNLWLLLRTRVASQEIYRLAADLSSFEAMPVEELLSLRDRWVKRYFPEKGGLLEIDVGPFYKNTPTIRDPRKIGNGLEFLNRYLSSQLFADSEQWLEELLKNLRAHHYDQKQLLLNNRIDSTSQLFDKLKEALTLVGDLPANTPYEKFRFELQVLGFEAGWGNTAGRVRETLELLERLMDAPDHAVLEAFISRIPLIFRVVLVSIHGWVGQEGVLGLPETAGQVAYVIDQAYSLEQTIQNNIKLSGLDVLGVEPKVIVLTRLIPNCEGTQCNLRLEKIQDTSNGWILRVPFQEFNPNVTDNWISKFEIWPYLESFSLDAEKAL
;
A
#
# COMPACT_ATOMS: atom_id res chain seq x y z
N MET A 1 -15.87 -22.37 14.00
CA MET A 1 -16.70 -21.14 13.92
C MET A 1 -18.14 -21.44 13.57
N SER A 2 -18.41 -22.46 12.75
CA SER A 2 -19.65 -23.27 12.87
C SER A 2 -19.98 -23.66 14.31
N SER A 3 -18.97 -23.71 15.19
CA SER A 3 -19.09 -23.84 16.64
C SER A 3 -19.92 -22.75 17.33
N LEU A 4 -19.84 -21.47 16.93
CA LEU A 4 -20.64 -20.39 17.54
C LEU A 4 -22.13 -20.61 17.23
N LEU A 5 -22.43 -20.89 15.95
CA LEU A 5 -23.78 -21.21 15.52
C LEU A 5 -24.30 -22.49 16.18
N ARG A 6 -23.48 -23.55 16.26
CA ARG A 6 -23.83 -24.79 16.96
C ARG A 6 -24.09 -24.55 18.45
N ALA A 7 -23.28 -23.74 19.13
CA ALA A 7 -23.45 -23.43 20.54
C ALA A 7 -24.82 -22.79 20.83
N VAL A 8 -25.28 -21.88 19.96
CA VAL A 8 -26.62 -21.31 20.09
C VAL A 8 -27.71 -22.30 19.68
N LEU A 9 -27.57 -22.97 18.53
CA LEU A 9 -28.61 -23.83 17.96
C LEU A 9 -28.80 -25.16 18.70
N GLN A 10 -27.81 -25.61 19.48
CA GLN A 10 -27.89 -26.84 20.29
C GLN A 10 -28.17 -26.56 21.77
N SER A 11 -28.33 -25.29 22.16
CA SER A 11 -28.66 -24.90 23.53
C SER A 11 -30.09 -24.35 23.64
N ASN A 12 -30.51 -24.07 24.87
CA ASN A 12 -31.80 -23.43 25.14
C ASN A 12 -31.87 -22.00 24.58
N GLU A 13 -30.73 -21.37 24.29
CA GLU A 13 -30.64 -20.03 23.69
C GLU A 13 -31.14 -20.01 22.22
N LYS A 14 -31.36 -21.16 21.59
CA LYS A 14 -32.03 -21.24 20.28
C LYS A 14 -33.40 -20.57 20.29
N ALA A 15 -34.17 -20.73 21.37
CA ALA A 15 -35.48 -20.10 21.51
C ALA A 15 -35.35 -18.57 21.57
N ASP A 16 -34.33 -18.09 22.27
CA ASP A 16 -34.03 -16.66 22.39
C ASP A 16 -33.57 -16.07 21.05
N LEU A 17 -32.71 -16.78 20.31
CA LEU A 17 -32.32 -16.37 18.96
C LEU A 17 -33.54 -16.32 18.03
N ARG A 18 -34.44 -17.31 18.10
CA ARG A 18 -35.68 -17.30 17.30
C ARG A 18 -36.55 -16.09 17.64
N GLN A 19 -36.71 -15.77 18.92
CA GLN A 19 -37.49 -14.62 19.37
C GLN A 19 -36.85 -13.29 18.92
N PHE A 20 -35.53 -13.17 19.07
CA PHE A 20 -34.77 -12.01 18.60
C PHE A 20 -34.92 -11.79 17.09
N ILE A 21 -34.74 -12.85 16.29
CA ILE A 21 -34.91 -12.76 14.83
C ILE A 21 -36.37 -12.45 14.46
N SER A 22 -37.36 -12.97 15.19
CA SER A 22 -38.77 -12.61 14.99
C SER A 22 -39.02 -11.12 15.26
N GLN A 23 -38.38 -10.56 16.28
CA GLN A 23 -38.45 -9.12 16.56
C GLN A 23 -37.83 -8.32 15.41
N LEU A 24 -36.64 -8.69 14.93
CA LEU A 24 -36.03 -8.02 13.77
C LEU A 24 -36.94 -8.10 12.52
N ARG A 25 -37.60 -9.24 12.28
CA ARG A 25 -38.53 -9.42 11.15
C ARG A 25 -39.79 -8.57 11.26
N SER A 26 -40.16 -8.13 12.46
CA SER A 26 -41.29 -7.23 12.67
C SER A 26 -40.95 -5.78 12.35
N GLU A 27 -39.67 -5.44 12.27
CA GLU A 27 -39.19 -4.14 11.82
C GLU A 27 -39.31 -4.04 10.29
N GLN A 28 -39.45 -2.81 9.77
CA GLN A 28 -39.51 -2.60 8.31
C GLN A 28 -38.16 -2.90 7.63
N GLU A 29 -37.06 -2.83 8.39
CA GLU A 29 -35.71 -3.10 7.92
C GLU A 29 -35.46 -4.61 7.77
N ARG A 30 -34.78 -5.01 6.69
CA ARG A 30 -34.42 -6.41 6.41
C ARG A 30 -32.91 -6.63 6.35
N TYR A 31 -32.13 -5.59 6.57
CA TYR A 31 -30.67 -5.61 6.50
C TYR A 31 -30.14 -4.80 7.67
N PHE A 32 -29.36 -5.47 8.52
CA PHE A 32 -28.83 -4.87 9.73
C PHE A 32 -27.32 -4.92 9.69
N LEU A 33 -26.69 -3.75 9.89
CA LEU A 33 -25.26 -3.62 10.12
C LEU A 33 -24.93 -3.86 11.59
N ARG A 34 -23.67 -4.15 11.89
CA ARG A 34 -23.17 -4.47 13.23
C ARG A 34 -23.74 -3.60 14.35
N ASN A 35 -23.71 -2.27 14.20
CA ASN A 35 -24.20 -1.37 15.26
C ASN A 35 -25.71 -1.51 15.48
N GLN A 36 -26.49 -1.68 14.41
CA GLN A 36 -27.94 -1.93 14.50
C GLN A 36 -28.22 -3.29 15.14
N ILE A 37 -27.46 -4.33 14.80
CA ILE A 37 -27.59 -5.66 15.40
C ILE A 37 -27.36 -5.60 16.91
N LEU A 38 -26.28 -4.94 17.34
CA LEU A 38 -25.93 -4.83 18.77
C LEU A 38 -26.96 -3.99 19.54
N GLN A 39 -27.45 -2.91 18.93
CA GLN A 39 -28.51 -2.09 19.52
C GLN A 39 -29.83 -2.84 19.62
N ALA A 40 -30.24 -3.56 18.58
CA ALA A 40 -31.45 -4.37 18.59
C ALA A 40 -31.35 -5.50 19.63
N PHE A 41 -30.18 -6.11 19.78
CA PHE A 41 -29.96 -7.13 20.80
C PHE A 41 -30.02 -6.56 22.23
N ASP A 42 -29.52 -5.34 22.44
CA ASP A 42 -29.65 -4.65 23.71
C ASP A 42 -31.12 -4.35 24.06
N ASN A 43 -31.86 -3.85 23.09
CA ASN A 43 -33.29 -3.62 23.23
C ASN A 43 -34.03 -4.94 23.53
N TYR A 44 -33.73 -6.01 22.80
CA TYR A 44 -34.28 -7.34 23.06
C TYR A 44 -34.03 -7.80 24.51
N CYS A 45 -32.79 -7.67 24.99
CA CYS A 45 -32.43 -8.04 26.36
C CYS A 45 -33.23 -7.23 27.40
N THR A 46 -33.41 -5.94 27.16
CA THR A 46 -34.16 -5.04 28.05
C THR A 46 -35.66 -5.34 28.04
N THR A 47 -36.26 -5.53 26.86
CA THR A 47 -37.70 -5.80 26.70
C THR A 47 -38.12 -7.15 27.28
N HIS A 48 -37.21 -8.14 27.29
CA HIS A 48 -37.50 -9.50 27.77
C HIS A 48 -36.88 -9.79 29.15
N ASP A 49 -36.51 -8.75 29.90
CA ASP A 49 -35.93 -8.83 31.25
C ASP A 49 -34.80 -9.89 31.36
N LYS A 50 -33.94 -9.96 30.34
CA LYS A 50 -32.83 -10.91 30.34
C LYS A 50 -31.83 -10.54 31.44
N PRO A 51 -31.26 -11.53 32.15
CA PRO A 51 -30.31 -11.24 33.21
C PRO A 51 -29.05 -10.58 32.65
N ALA A 52 -28.40 -9.72 33.45
CA ALA A 52 -27.28 -8.89 32.98
C ALA A 52 -26.12 -9.69 32.36
N TYR A 53 -25.89 -10.93 32.80
CA TYR A 53 -24.88 -11.80 32.21
C TYR A 53 -25.22 -12.21 30.77
N PHE A 54 -26.51 -12.33 30.43
CA PHE A 54 -26.96 -12.79 29.11
C PHE A 54 -26.45 -11.89 27.99
N LYS A 55 -26.49 -10.57 28.18
CA LYS A 55 -25.98 -9.60 27.20
C LYS A 55 -24.46 -9.70 26.96
N ARG A 56 -23.69 -10.24 27.92
CA ARG A 56 -22.22 -10.21 27.89
C ARG A 56 -21.57 -11.56 27.61
N THR A 57 -22.16 -12.65 28.09
CA THR A 57 -21.52 -13.98 28.14
C THR A 57 -22.38 -15.11 27.61
N SER A 58 -23.60 -14.84 27.12
CA SER A 58 -24.41 -15.88 26.45
C SER A 58 -23.80 -16.27 25.10
N SER A 59 -24.13 -17.46 24.62
CA SER A 59 -23.68 -17.92 23.30
C SER A 59 -24.26 -17.04 22.19
N ILE A 60 -25.50 -16.55 22.34
CA ILE A 60 -26.12 -15.60 21.41
C ILE A 60 -25.40 -14.25 21.43
N ALA A 61 -25.02 -13.73 22.60
CA ALA A 61 -24.23 -12.51 22.70
C ALA A 61 -22.87 -12.65 22.00
N GLU A 62 -22.18 -13.78 22.21
CA GLU A 62 -20.93 -14.08 21.53
C GLU A 62 -21.12 -14.15 20.00
N LEU A 63 -22.14 -14.86 19.52
CA LEU A 63 -22.48 -14.94 18.10
C LEU A 63 -22.73 -13.55 17.50
N LEU A 64 -23.57 -12.74 18.13
CA LEU A 64 -23.95 -11.41 17.63
C LEU A 64 -22.80 -10.41 17.69
N ASN A 65 -21.91 -10.50 18.68
CA ASN A 65 -20.70 -9.67 18.75
C ASN A 65 -19.77 -9.86 17.54
N TYR A 66 -19.72 -11.10 17.01
CA TYR A 66 -18.95 -11.43 15.80
C TYR A 66 -19.76 -11.29 14.50
N THR A 67 -21.08 -11.10 14.59
CA THR A 67 -21.95 -10.89 13.43
C THR A 67 -21.86 -9.44 12.98
N HIS A 68 -21.39 -9.23 11.75
CA HIS A 68 -21.25 -7.91 11.15
C HIS A 68 -22.46 -7.50 10.33
N GLU A 69 -23.16 -8.48 9.76
CA GLU A 69 -24.36 -8.24 8.97
C GLU A 69 -25.39 -9.34 9.20
N ILE A 70 -26.65 -8.94 9.29
CA ILE A 70 -27.82 -9.83 9.28
C ILE A 70 -28.69 -9.43 8.08
N ILE A 71 -28.97 -10.39 7.20
CA ILE A 71 -29.89 -10.17 6.07
C ILE A 71 -31.07 -11.13 6.20
N LEU A 72 -32.28 -10.56 6.25
CA LEU A 72 -33.53 -11.27 6.43
C LEU A 72 -34.20 -11.50 5.08
N GLU A 73 -34.20 -12.74 4.62
CA GLU A 73 -34.99 -13.21 3.48
C GLU A 73 -36.29 -13.87 4.00
N GLU A 74 -37.31 -14.05 3.16
CA GLU A 74 -38.62 -14.59 3.59
C GLU A 74 -38.51 -15.93 4.35
N LYS A 75 -37.67 -16.84 3.85
CA LYS A 75 -37.51 -18.20 4.39
C LYS A 75 -36.15 -18.46 5.03
N ASN A 76 -35.22 -17.51 4.89
CA ASN A 76 -33.84 -17.68 5.33
C ASN A 76 -33.35 -16.47 6.12
N LEU A 77 -32.34 -16.73 6.95
CA LEU A 77 -31.57 -15.75 7.68
C LEU A 77 -30.12 -15.88 7.24
N TRP A 78 -29.50 -14.78 6.85
CA TRP A 78 -28.09 -14.75 6.47
C TRP A 78 -27.28 -14.02 7.52
N LEU A 79 -26.15 -14.61 7.90
CA LEU A 79 -25.22 -14.07 8.88
C LEU A 79 -23.84 -13.94 8.25
N LEU A 80 -23.29 -12.73 8.28
CA LEU A 80 -21.89 -12.47 7.95
C LEU A 80 -21.08 -12.39 9.25
N LEU A 81 -20.25 -13.39 9.51
CA LEU A 81 -19.42 -13.48 10.71
C LEU A 81 -17.99 -13.06 10.41
N ARG A 82 -17.40 -12.27 11.33
CA ARG A 82 -15.97 -11.92 11.32
C ARG A 82 -15.41 -12.09 12.72
N THR A 83 -14.95 -13.31 12.99
CA THR A 83 -14.42 -13.74 14.29
C THR A 83 -12.93 -13.42 14.46
N ARG A 84 -12.19 -13.32 13.35
CA ARG A 84 -10.77 -12.96 13.30
C ARG A 84 -10.57 -11.81 12.32
N VAL A 85 -9.52 -11.02 12.56
CA VAL A 85 -9.05 -10.00 11.62
C VAL A 85 -8.77 -10.65 10.25
N ALA A 86 -9.17 -9.98 9.17
CA ALA A 86 -9.04 -10.43 7.78
C ALA A 86 -9.68 -11.81 7.48
N SER A 87 -10.75 -12.17 8.20
CA SER A 87 -11.55 -13.37 7.90
C SER A 87 -13.03 -13.01 7.81
N GLN A 88 -13.75 -13.70 6.94
CA GLN A 88 -15.20 -13.61 6.81
C GLN A 88 -15.77 -15.01 6.59
N GLU A 89 -16.89 -15.30 7.24
CA GLU A 89 -17.67 -16.51 7.02
C GLU A 89 -19.12 -16.12 6.78
N ILE A 90 -19.74 -16.74 5.78
CA ILE A 90 -21.12 -16.45 5.38
C ILE A 90 -21.94 -17.70 5.68
N TYR A 91 -23.02 -17.54 6.44
CA TYR A 91 -23.93 -18.63 6.73
C TYR A 91 -25.35 -18.28 6.34
N ARG A 92 -26.05 -19.25 5.75
CA ARG A 92 -27.50 -19.22 5.54
C ARG A 92 -28.16 -20.18 6.52
N LEU A 93 -29.16 -19.70 7.23
CA LEU A 93 -29.94 -20.41 8.22
C LEU A 93 -31.39 -20.51 7.72
N ALA A 94 -32.03 -21.65 7.93
CA ALA A 94 -33.47 -21.77 7.74
C ALA A 94 -34.23 -20.86 8.74
N ALA A 95 -35.39 -20.33 8.36
CA ALA A 95 -36.19 -19.45 9.23
C ALA A 95 -36.58 -20.08 10.58
N ASP A 96 -36.74 -21.41 10.62
CA ASP A 96 -37.00 -22.16 11.84
C ASP A 96 -35.72 -22.49 12.64
N LEU A 97 -34.55 -22.08 12.17
CA LEU A 97 -33.25 -22.36 12.77
C LEU A 97 -32.99 -23.88 12.93
N SER A 98 -33.58 -24.72 12.08
CA SER A 98 -33.37 -26.18 12.07
C SER A 98 -32.02 -26.57 11.48
N SER A 99 -31.58 -25.84 10.46
CA SER A 99 -30.32 -26.06 9.75
C SER A 99 -29.61 -24.76 9.44
N PHE A 100 -28.30 -24.88 9.20
CA PHE A 100 -27.46 -23.81 8.68
C PHE A 100 -26.41 -24.40 7.74
N GLU A 101 -26.00 -23.63 6.75
CA GLU A 101 -24.98 -24.01 5.78
C GLU A 101 -24.02 -22.85 5.52
N ALA A 102 -22.77 -23.17 5.23
CA ALA A 102 -21.80 -22.16 4.80
C ALA A 102 -22.08 -21.82 3.33
N MET A 103 -22.15 -20.53 3.03
CA MET A 103 -22.43 -20.05 1.69
C MET A 103 -21.17 -19.46 1.05
N PRO A 104 -20.99 -19.64 -0.26
CA PRO A 104 -19.90 -18.99 -0.98
C PRO A 104 -20.24 -17.50 -1.21
N VAL A 105 -19.25 -16.69 -1.57
CA VAL A 105 -19.39 -15.22 -1.63
C VAL A 105 -20.33 -14.78 -2.75
N GLU A 106 -20.34 -15.52 -3.84
CA GLU A 106 -21.15 -15.32 -5.05
C GLU A 106 -22.65 -15.37 -4.71
N GLU A 107 -23.04 -16.25 -3.79
CA GLU A 107 -24.43 -16.40 -3.32
C GLU A 107 -24.86 -15.23 -2.45
N LEU A 108 -23.96 -14.69 -1.62
CA LEU A 108 -24.20 -13.46 -0.85
C LEU A 108 -24.34 -12.24 -1.76
N LEU A 109 -23.47 -12.11 -2.77
CA LEU A 109 -23.55 -11.01 -3.75
C LEU A 109 -24.84 -11.12 -4.57
N SER A 110 -25.20 -12.32 -5.02
CA SER A 110 -26.47 -12.57 -5.71
C SER A 110 -27.69 -12.22 -4.85
N LEU A 111 -27.65 -12.51 -3.54
CA LEU A 111 -28.69 -12.09 -2.60
C LEU A 111 -28.82 -10.56 -2.54
N ARG A 112 -27.69 -9.84 -2.48
CA ARG A 112 -27.67 -8.38 -2.46
C ARG A 112 -28.22 -7.79 -3.77
N ASP A 113 -27.89 -8.38 -4.91
CA ASP A 113 -28.43 -7.98 -6.21
C ASP A 113 -29.95 -8.18 -6.30
N ARG A 114 -30.46 -9.30 -5.77
CA ARG A 114 -31.91 -9.54 -5.69
C ARG A 114 -32.60 -8.46 -4.86
N TRP A 115 -31.98 -8.04 -3.75
CA TRP A 115 -32.54 -7.06 -2.85
C TRP A 115 -32.69 -5.68 -3.49
N VAL A 116 -31.71 -5.24 -4.28
CA VAL A 116 -31.79 -3.98 -5.05
C VAL A 116 -32.49 -4.13 -6.40
N LYS A 117 -33.14 -5.28 -6.66
CA LYS A 117 -33.85 -5.60 -7.91
C LYS A 117 -32.96 -5.51 -9.16
N ARG A 118 -31.68 -5.90 -9.03
CA ARG A 118 -30.68 -5.93 -10.11
C ARG A 118 -30.14 -7.32 -10.44
N TYR A 119 -30.81 -8.37 -9.96
CA TYR A 119 -30.49 -9.76 -10.31
C TYR A 119 -31.21 -10.17 -11.61
N PHE A 120 -30.46 -10.38 -12.69
CA PHE A 120 -30.99 -10.74 -14.01
C PHE A 120 -30.21 -11.92 -14.63
N PRO A 121 -30.30 -13.13 -14.05
CA PRO A 121 -29.56 -14.30 -14.53
C PRO A 121 -29.88 -14.64 -16.00
N GLU A 122 -31.07 -14.28 -16.47
CA GLU A 122 -31.52 -14.49 -17.85
C GLU A 122 -30.88 -13.55 -18.88
N LYS A 123 -30.27 -12.43 -18.45
CA LYS A 123 -29.65 -11.44 -19.35
C LYS A 123 -28.18 -11.73 -19.65
N GLY A 124 -27.69 -12.91 -19.24
CA GLY A 124 -26.28 -13.31 -19.33
C GLY A 124 -25.56 -13.19 -18.00
N GLY A 125 -24.33 -13.72 -17.94
CA GLY A 125 -23.49 -13.64 -16.75
C GLY A 125 -23.10 -12.19 -16.43
N LEU A 126 -23.16 -11.82 -15.16
CA LEU A 126 -22.58 -10.58 -14.66
C LEU A 126 -21.05 -10.65 -14.80
N LEU A 127 -20.39 -9.50 -15.00
CA LEU A 127 -18.94 -9.45 -14.95
C LEU A 127 -18.47 -9.68 -13.51
N GLU A 128 -17.85 -10.84 -13.27
CA GLU A 128 -17.23 -11.17 -12.00
C GLU A 128 -15.74 -10.81 -12.05
N ILE A 129 -15.30 -9.94 -11.13
CA ILE A 129 -13.90 -9.55 -11.00
C ILE A 129 -13.27 -10.40 -9.90
N ASP A 130 -12.65 -11.52 -10.29
CA ASP A 130 -11.83 -12.35 -9.40
C ASP A 130 -10.34 -12.12 -9.67
N VAL A 131 -9.67 -11.46 -8.72
CA VAL A 131 -8.23 -11.22 -8.77
C VAL A 131 -7.42 -12.33 -8.09
N GLY A 132 -8.05 -13.27 -7.39
CA GLY A 132 -7.39 -14.34 -6.65
C GLY A 132 -6.45 -15.21 -7.50
N PRO A 133 -6.84 -15.64 -8.72
CA PRO A 133 -5.97 -16.42 -9.60
C PRO A 133 -4.65 -15.73 -9.97
N PHE A 134 -4.62 -14.40 -10.05
CA PHE A 134 -3.41 -13.63 -10.37
C PHE A 134 -2.36 -13.68 -9.26
N TYR A 135 -2.75 -13.99 -8.02
CA TYR A 135 -1.86 -14.05 -6.86
C TYR A 135 -1.55 -15.48 -6.39
N LYS A 136 -1.93 -16.51 -7.14
CA LYS A 136 -1.78 -17.92 -6.73
C LYS A 136 -0.34 -18.32 -6.40
N ASN A 137 0.63 -17.72 -7.09
CA ASN A 137 2.06 -17.99 -6.91
C ASN A 137 2.77 -16.93 -6.04
N THR A 138 2.05 -15.97 -5.48
CA THR A 138 2.60 -14.93 -4.61
C THR A 138 2.64 -15.43 -3.17
N PRO A 139 3.72 -15.16 -2.40
CA PRO A 139 3.76 -15.56 -1.00
C PRO A 139 2.69 -14.82 -0.18
N THR A 140 1.99 -15.56 0.69
CA THR A 140 0.85 -15.04 1.48
C THR A 140 1.16 -14.98 2.97
N ILE A 141 0.71 -13.92 3.64
CA ILE A 141 0.79 -13.76 5.09
C ILE A 141 -0.39 -14.52 5.75
N ARG A 142 -0.09 -15.50 6.60
CA ARG A 142 -1.12 -16.30 7.32
C ARG A 142 -1.53 -15.71 8.67
N ASP A 143 -0.62 -14.97 9.33
CA ASP A 143 -0.86 -14.38 10.64
C ASP A 143 -1.39 -12.94 10.48
N PRO A 144 -2.63 -12.63 10.90
CA PRO A 144 -3.19 -11.30 10.75
C PRO A 144 -2.43 -10.21 11.53
N ARG A 145 -1.63 -10.58 12.54
CA ARG A 145 -0.78 -9.63 13.28
C ARG A 145 0.36 -9.06 12.43
N LYS A 146 0.65 -9.68 11.27
CA LYS A 146 1.66 -9.23 10.32
C LYS A 146 1.07 -8.36 9.19
N ILE A 147 -0.23 -8.10 9.18
CA ILE A 147 -0.85 -7.14 8.25
C ILE A 147 -0.22 -5.75 8.48
N GLY A 148 0.20 -5.09 7.40
CA GLY A 148 0.93 -3.82 7.45
C GLY A 148 2.46 -3.98 7.45
N ASN A 149 3.00 -5.17 7.71
CA ASN A 149 4.45 -5.46 7.73
C ASN A 149 4.91 -6.23 6.48
N GLY A 150 4.43 -5.82 5.30
CA GLY A 150 4.68 -6.50 4.04
C GLY A 150 6.16 -6.53 3.63
N LEU A 151 6.90 -5.46 3.90
CA LEU A 151 8.33 -5.37 3.57
C LEU A 151 9.17 -6.35 4.39
N GLU A 152 8.93 -6.46 5.71
CA GLU A 152 9.59 -7.43 6.59
C GLU A 152 9.34 -8.86 6.10
N PHE A 153 8.10 -9.16 5.71
CA PHE A 153 7.73 -10.47 5.14
C PHE A 153 8.44 -10.73 3.81
N LEU A 154 8.47 -9.73 2.92
CA LEU A 154 9.14 -9.84 1.62
C LEU A 154 10.65 -10.03 1.78
N ASN A 155 11.31 -9.28 2.67
CA ASN A 155 12.75 -9.44 2.96
C ASN A 155 13.07 -10.85 3.44
N ARG A 156 12.24 -11.42 4.32
CA ARG A 156 12.38 -12.82 4.78
C ARG A 156 12.15 -13.83 3.66
N TYR A 157 11.12 -13.61 2.86
CA TYR A 157 10.82 -14.47 1.72
C TYR A 157 11.96 -14.44 0.70
N LEU A 158 12.43 -13.25 0.31
CA LEU A 158 13.57 -13.07 -0.58
C LEU A 158 14.80 -13.76 0.00
N SER A 159 15.19 -13.47 1.24
CA SER A 159 16.31 -14.14 1.94
C SER A 159 16.21 -15.67 1.89
N SER A 160 15.03 -16.24 2.13
CA SER A 160 14.84 -17.70 2.02
C SER A 160 15.02 -18.24 0.60
N GLN A 161 14.64 -17.48 -0.42
CA GLN A 161 14.89 -17.82 -1.82
C GLN A 161 16.38 -17.69 -2.16
N LEU A 162 17.07 -16.69 -1.58
CA LEU A 162 18.52 -16.50 -1.76
C LEU A 162 19.31 -17.72 -1.26
N PHE A 163 18.87 -18.33 -0.16
CA PHE A 163 19.47 -19.55 0.35
C PHE A 163 19.19 -20.79 -0.52
N ALA A 164 18.08 -20.81 -1.26
CA ALA A 164 17.68 -21.96 -2.06
C ALA A 164 18.39 -21.99 -3.43
N ASP A 165 18.65 -20.83 -4.03
CA ASP A 165 19.33 -20.70 -5.34
C ASP A 165 20.29 -19.49 -5.33
N SER A 166 21.43 -19.69 -4.66
CA SER A 166 22.40 -18.61 -4.41
C SER A 166 23.10 -18.14 -5.69
N GLU A 167 23.39 -19.05 -6.63
CA GLU A 167 24.08 -18.71 -7.87
C GLU A 167 23.23 -17.81 -8.76
N GLN A 168 21.97 -18.21 -9.04
CA GLN A 168 21.08 -17.43 -9.88
C GLN A 168 20.81 -16.03 -9.30
N TRP A 169 20.66 -15.94 -7.98
CA TRP A 169 20.44 -14.65 -7.35
C TRP A 169 21.65 -13.73 -7.43
N LEU A 170 22.86 -14.25 -7.20
CA LEU A 170 24.08 -13.44 -7.28
C LEU A 170 24.28 -12.86 -8.67
N GLU A 171 23.94 -13.62 -9.72
CA GLU A 171 23.95 -13.12 -11.09
C GLU A 171 22.95 -11.98 -11.28
N GLU A 172 21.71 -12.12 -10.78
CA GLU A 172 20.70 -11.07 -10.89
C GLU A 172 21.07 -9.84 -10.04
N LEU A 173 21.67 -10.01 -8.85
CA LEU A 173 22.21 -8.91 -8.06
C LEU A 173 23.30 -8.16 -8.82
N LEU A 174 24.29 -8.88 -9.37
CA LEU A 174 25.37 -8.29 -10.16
C LEU A 174 24.82 -7.51 -11.35
N LYS A 175 23.88 -8.11 -12.08
CA LYS A 175 23.20 -7.47 -13.22
C LYS A 175 22.47 -6.21 -12.79
N ASN A 176 21.74 -6.25 -11.67
CA ASN A 176 21.07 -5.06 -11.14
C ASN A 176 22.10 -3.99 -10.79
N LEU A 177 23.10 -4.28 -9.95
CA LEU A 177 24.13 -3.31 -9.56
C LEU A 177 24.85 -2.67 -10.76
N ARG A 178 25.08 -3.42 -11.85
CA ARG A 178 25.66 -2.91 -13.10
C ARG A 178 24.70 -2.10 -13.95
N ALA A 179 23.40 -2.38 -13.90
CA ALA A 179 22.40 -1.66 -14.70
C ALA A 179 22.10 -0.25 -14.14
N HIS A 180 22.52 0.06 -12.91
CA HIS A 180 22.19 1.33 -12.26
C HIS A 180 22.95 2.52 -12.85
N HIS A 181 22.20 3.50 -13.34
CA HIS A 181 22.73 4.74 -13.92
C HIS A 181 21.91 5.94 -13.43
N TYR A 182 22.55 7.10 -13.35
CA TYR A 182 21.89 8.40 -13.22
C TYR A 182 22.34 9.32 -14.35
N ASP A 183 21.42 9.76 -15.21
CA ASP A 183 21.71 10.62 -16.36
C ASP A 183 22.98 10.17 -17.14
N GLN A 184 23.00 8.89 -17.55
CA GLN A 184 24.11 8.23 -18.26
C GLN A 184 25.41 8.03 -17.45
N LYS A 185 25.48 8.50 -16.21
CA LYS A 185 26.60 8.22 -15.30
C LYS A 185 26.39 6.85 -14.65
N GLN A 186 27.34 5.94 -14.88
CA GLN A 186 27.36 4.63 -14.24
C GLN A 186 27.45 4.80 -12.71
N LEU A 187 26.64 4.05 -11.99
CA LEU A 187 26.69 3.95 -10.53
C LEU A 187 27.09 2.53 -10.11
N LEU A 188 27.52 2.39 -8.86
CA LEU A 188 27.81 1.12 -8.18
C LEU A 188 28.90 0.28 -8.85
N LEU A 189 28.57 -0.55 -9.84
CA LEU A 189 29.52 -1.43 -10.53
C LEU A 189 29.64 -1.07 -12.00
N ASN A 190 30.87 -0.97 -12.52
CA ASN A 190 31.10 -0.79 -13.94
C ASN A 190 31.35 -2.12 -14.69
N ASN A 191 31.73 -2.02 -15.95
CA ASN A 191 31.95 -3.16 -16.85
C ASN A 191 33.25 -3.94 -16.61
N ARG A 192 34.08 -3.58 -15.62
CA ARG A 192 35.28 -4.33 -15.24
C ARG A 192 34.97 -5.58 -14.42
N ILE A 193 33.76 -5.70 -13.90
CA ILE A 193 33.27 -6.86 -13.16
C ILE A 193 32.18 -7.53 -14.01
N ASP A 194 32.53 -8.65 -14.64
CA ASP A 194 31.64 -9.36 -15.57
C ASP A 194 30.93 -10.57 -14.96
N SER A 195 31.42 -11.06 -13.82
CA SER A 195 31.03 -12.33 -13.20
C SER A 195 31.01 -12.21 -11.67
N THR A 196 30.27 -13.10 -11.03
CA THR A 196 30.16 -13.17 -9.57
C THR A 196 31.51 -13.48 -8.92
N SER A 197 32.34 -14.32 -9.53
CA SER A 197 33.71 -14.60 -9.07
C SER A 197 34.61 -13.37 -9.10
N GLN A 198 34.57 -12.59 -10.20
CA GLN A 198 35.32 -11.33 -10.26
C GLN A 198 34.82 -10.32 -9.23
N LEU A 199 33.50 -10.28 -8.98
CA LEU A 199 32.93 -9.42 -7.94
C LEU A 199 33.51 -9.79 -6.57
N PHE A 200 33.57 -11.07 -6.21
CA PHE A 200 34.20 -11.51 -4.95
C PHE A 200 35.67 -11.08 -4.84
N ASP A 201 36.46 -11.30 -5.89
CA ASP A 201 37.89 -10.96 -5.87
C ASP A 201 38.10 -9.45 -5.75
N LYS A 202 37.39 -8.67 -6.56
CA LYS A 202 37.47 -7.21 -6.54
C LYS A 202 36.90 -6.60 -5.28
N LEU A 203 35.89 -7.22 -4.66
CA LEU A 203 35.35 -6.80 -3.37
C LEU A 203 36.41 -6.90 -2.26
N LYS A 204 37.19 -7.98 -2.22
CA LYS A 204 38.30 -8.13 -1.24
C LYS A 204 39.40 -7.10 -1.46
N GLU A 205 39.77 -6.84 -2.72
CA GLU A 205 40.72 -5.79 -3.08
C GLU A 205 40.20 -4.41 -2.64
N ALA A 206 38.92 -4.11 -2.90
CA ALA A 206 38.28 -2.86 -2.53
C ALA A 206 38.20 -2.68 -1.01
N LEU A 207 37.81 -3.72 -0.26
CA LEU A 207 37.77 -3.71 1.20
C LEU A 207 39.16 -3.46 1.81
N THR A 208 40.21 -4.06 1.24
CA THR A 208 41.60 -3.82 1.65
C THR A 208 41.97 -2.35 1.42
N LEU A 209 41.74 -1.85 0.21
CA LEU A 209 42.03 -0.46 -0.18
C LEU A 209 41.37 0.56 0.76
N VAL A 210 40.07 0.42 1.03
CA VAL A 210 39.36 1.36 1.90
C VAL A 210 39.66 1.13 3.38
N GLY A 211 40.07 -0.09 3.77
CA GLY A 211 40.46 -0.44 5.13
C GLY A 211 41.78 0.20 5.57
N ASP A 212 42.68 0.46 4.63
CA ASP A 212 43.97 1.13 4.88
C ASP A 212 43.82 2.66 5.03
N LEU A 213 42.67 3.22 4.67
CA LEU A 213 42.38 4.65 4.77
C LEU A 213 41.74 5.00 6.12
N PRO A 214 42.00 6.21 6.66
CA PRO A 214 41.22 6.74 7.78
C PRO A 214 39.72 6.76 7.44
N ALA A 215 38.85 6.32 8.37
CA ALA A 215 37.42 6.16 8.13
C ALA A 215 36.70 7.43 7.62
N ASN A 216 37.18 8.62 8.01
CA ASN A 216 36.62 9.91 7.59
C ASN A 216 37.18 10.44 6.26
N THR A 217 38.02 9.66 5.56
CA THR A 217 38.58 10.07 4.27
C THR A 217 37.43 10.24 3.26
N PRO A 218 37.26 11.43 2.64
CA PRO A 218 36.19 11.67 1.68
C PRO A 218 36.33 10.81 0.42
N TYR A 219 35.21 10.32 -0.12
CA TYR A 219 35.14 9.50 -1.33
C TYR A 219 35.94 10.07 -2.51
N GLU A 220 35.87 11.39 -2.71
CA GLU A 220 36.58 12.10 -3.78
C GLU A 220 38.09 11.80 -3.83
N LYS A 221 38.72 11.54 -2.68
CA LYS A 221 40.16 11.33 -2.60
C LYS A 221 40.64 9.97 -3.09
N PHE A 222 39.76 8.95 -3.08
CA PHE A 222 40.10 7.57 -3.45
C PHE A 222 39.18 6.99 -4.53
N ARG A 223 38.32 7.84 -5.13
CA ARG A 223 37.31 7.40 -6.10
C ARG A 223 37.90 6.72 -7.32
N PHE A 224 39.08 7.18 -7.78
CA PHE A 224 39.68 6.68 -9.01
C PHE A 224 40.34 5.33 -8.79
N GLU A 225 41.01 5.12 -7.65
CA GLU A 225 41.54 3.82 -7.26
C GLU A 225 40.42 2.79 -7.14
N LEU A 226 39.30 3.18 -6.51
CA LEU A 226 38.14 2.30 -6.36
C LEU A 226 37.46 2.00 -7.70
N GLN A 227 37.39 2.99 -8.60
CA GLN A 227 36.87 2.83 -9.97
C GLN A 227 37.68 1.85 -10.81
N VAL A 228 39.02 1.82 -10.65
CA VAL A 228 39.89 0.85 -11.32
C VAL A 228 39.56 -0.58 -10.92
N LEU A 229 39.13 -0.80 -9.68
CA LEU A 229 38.66 -2.10 -9.18
C LEU A 229 37.26 -2.47 -9.67
N GLY A 230 36.56 -1.54 -10.32
CA GLY A 230 35.23 -1.75 -10.87
C GLY A 230 34.08 -1.13 -10.07
N PHE A 231 34.40 -0.40 -8.99
CA PHE A 231 33.43 0.21 -8.09
C PHE A 231 33.30 1.71 -8.35
N GLU A 232 32.15 2.13 -8.86
CA GLU A 232 31.77 3.52 -9.15
C GLU A 232 31.16 4.20 -7.92
N ALA A 233 30.72 5.45 -8.04
CA ALA A 233 30.07 6.17 -6.93
C ALA A 233 28.74 5.50 -6.52
N GLY A 234 28.39 5.62 -5.24
CA GLY A 234 27.15 5.07 -4.67
C GLY A 234 27.33 4.20 -3.42
N TRP A 235 28.55 3.79 -3.09
CA TRP A 235 28.83 2.93 -1.94
C TRP A 235 28.94 3.68 -0.61
N GLY A 236 29.22 4.99 -0.66
CA GLY A 236 29.44 5.79 0.54
C GLY A 236 30.19 7.08 0.25
N ASN A 237 30.06 8.05 1.15
CA ASN A 237 30.72 9.35 1.04
C ASN A 237 32.08 9.44 1.76
N THR A 238 32.39 8.46 2.60
CA THR A 238 33.68 8.32 3.27
C THR A 238 34.20 6.89 3.14
N ALA A 239 35.50 6.68 3.33
CA ALA A 239 36.11 5.36 3.32
C ALA A 239 35.43 4.38 4.29
N GLY A 240 35.11 4.84 5.51
CA GLY A 240 34.40 4.04 6.50
C GLY A 240 33.01 3.62 6.03
N ARG A 241 32.23 4.54 5.42
CA ARG A 241 30.89 4.22 4.93
C ARG A 241 30.92 3.31 3.69
N VAL A 242 31.87 3.52 2.79
CA VAL A 242 32.10 2.61 1.65
C VAL A 242 32.40 1.21 2.17
N ARG A 243 33.32 1.10 3.13
CA ARG A 243 33.67 -0.17 3.77
C ARG A 243 32.45 -0.87 4.37
N GLU A 244 31.64 -0.19 5.18
CA GLU A 244 30.40 -0.75 5.76
C GLU A 244 29.46 -1.32 4.68
N THR A 245 29.25 -0.59 3.58
CA THR A 245 28.36 -1.02 2.50
C THR A 245 28.93 -2.22 1.74
N LEU A 246 30.26 -2.24 1.51
CA LEU A 246 30.94 -3.37 0.88
C LEU A 246 30.97 -4.62 1.77
N GLU A 247 31.12 -4.46 3.09
CA GLU A 247 31.02 -5.56 4.07
C GLU A 247 29.59 -6.13 4.11
N LEU A 248 28.55 -5.30 3.95
CA LEU A 248 27.17 -5.78 3.79
C LEU A 248 27.00 -6.59 2.51
N LEU A 249 27.61 -6.15 1.39
CA LEU A 249 27.61 -6.91 0.15
C LEU A 249 28.34 -8.24 0.31
N GLU A 250 29.53 -8.26 0.91
CA GLU A 250 30.31 -9.49 1.16
C GLU A 250 29.49 -10.48 1.98
N ARG A 251 28.88 -10.03 3.09
CA ARG A 251 28.02 -10.87 3.93
C ARG A 251 26.81 -11.40 3.19
N LEU A 252 26.21 -10.60 2.31
CA LEU A 252 25.09 -11.06 1.48
C LEU A 252 25.51 -12.15 0.49
N MET A 253 26.72 -12.04 -0.06
CA MET A 253 27.25 -13.00 -1.00
C MET A 253 27.67 -14.32 -0.33
N ASP A 254 28.15 -14.25 0.92
CA ASP A 254 28.54 -15.43 1.70
C ASP A 254 27.36 -16.13 2.40
N ALA A 255 26.48 -15.37 3.06
CA ALA A 255 25.40 -15.89 3.89
C ALA A 255 24.20 -14.92 3.94
N PRO A 256 23.24 -15.02 3.01
CA PRO A 256 22.18 -14.04 2.81
C PRO A 256 21.12 -14.04 3.93
N ASP A 257 21.24 -13.16 4.92
CA ASP A 257 20.18 -12.96 5.94
C ASP A 257 19.27 -11.75 5.62
N HIS A 258 17.99 -11.86 5.99
CA HIS A 258 16.98 -10.82 5.76
C HIS A 258 17.35 -9.46 6.36
N ALA A 259 18.00 -9.42 7.53
CA ALA A 259 18.42 -8.16 8.14
C ALA A 259 19.59 -7.53 7.36
N VAL A 260 20.50 -8.36 6.82
CA VAL A 260 21.61 -7.88 5.99
C VAL A 260 21.09 -7.38 4.63
N LEU A 261 20.11 -8.07 4.04
CA LEU A 261 19.47 -7.66 2.78
C LEU A 261 18.78 -6.31 2.93
N GLU A 262 18.00 -6.13 4.00
CA GLU A 262 17.34 -4.87 4.31
C GLU A 262 18.35 -3.73 4.54
N ALA A 263 19.40 -4.00 5.32
CA ALA A 263 20.46 -3.03 5.59
C ALA A 263 21.19 -2.63 4.30
N PHE A 264 21.49 -3.59 3.42
CA PHE A 264 22.15 -3.34 2.15
C PHE A 264 21.28 -2.51 1.21
N ILE A 265 20.03 -2.94 0.95
CA ILE A 265 19.10 -2.22 0.05
C ILE A 265 18.89 -0.78 0.53
N SER A 266 18.80 -0.57 1.86
CA SER A 266 18.66 0.76 2.46
C SER A 266 19.86 1.68 2.26
N ARG A 267 21.04 1.12 1.91
CA ARG A 267 22.27 1.89 1.62
C ARG A 267 22.43 2.22 0.14
N ILE A 268 21.74 1.50 -0.75
CA ILE A 268 21.89 1.69 -2.19
C ILE A 268 21.05 2.88 -2.68
N PRO A 269 21.64 3.85 -3.40
CA PRO A 269 20.91 5.00 -3.92
C PRO A 269 20.08 4.61 -5.15
N LEU A 270 18.81 4.28 -4.93
CA LEU A 270 17.87 3.84 -5.98
C LEU A 270 16.95 4.95 -6.50
N ILE A 271 16.60 5.91 -5.63
CA ILE A 271 15.55 6.90 -5.89
C ILE A 271 16.17 8.28 -5.95
N PHE A 272 16.03 8.95 -7.10
CA PHE A 272 16.52 10.31 -7.32
C PHE A 272 15.42 11.30 -7.72
N ARG A 273 14.40 10.79 -8.42
CA ARG A 273 13.28 11.57 -8.95
C ARG A 273 11.98 10.95 -8.47
N VAL A 274 11.10 11.76 -7.90
CA VAL A 274 9.80 11.31 -7.38
C VAL A 274 8.69 12.19 -7.95
N VAL A 275 7.59 11.55 -8.37
CA VAL A 275 6.36 12.24 -8.75
C VAL A 275 5.26 11.80 -7.78
N LEU A 276 4.67 12.77 -7.08
CA LEU A 276 3.49 12.61 -6.23
C LEU A 276 2.28 13.09 -7.01
N VAL A 277 1.24 12.26 -7.14
CA VAL A 277 0.07 12.57 -7.97
C VAL A 277 -1.12 12.94 -7.09
N SER A 278 -1.61 14.17 -7.23
CA SER A 278 -2.78 14.68 -6.50
C SER A 278 -3.63 15.57 -7.42
N ILE A 279 -4.52 14.96 -8.21
CA ILE A 279 -5.18 15.62 -9.34
C ILE A 279 -6.33 16.56 -8.93
N HIS A 280 -7.16 16.15 -7.97
CA HIS A 280 -8.36 16.88 -7.58
C HIS A 280 -8.13 17.88 -6.44
N GLY A 281 -9.10 18.77 -6.24
CA GLY A 281 -9.04 19.84 -5.25
C GLY A 281 -8.17 21.02 -5.71
N TRP A 282 -7.92 21.94 -4.79
CA TRP A 282 -7.11 23.14 -5.01
C TRP A 282 -5.70 22.94 -4.45
N VAL A 283 -4.81 22.32 -5.21
CA VAL A 283 -3.44 22.04 -4.75
C VAL A 283 -2.58 23.29 -4.93
N GLY A 284 -2.14 23.89 -3.82
CA GLY A 284 -1.26 25.06 -3.76
C GLY A 284 -0.83 25.36 -2.32
N GLN A 285 0.12 26.29 -2.14
CA GLN A 285 0.68 26.59 -0.81
C GLN A 285 -0.06 27.72 -0.08
N GLU A 286 -0.72 28.62 -0.79
CA GLU A 286 -1.41 29.78 -0.24
C GLU A 286 -2.83 29.93 -0.77
N GLY A 287 -3.74 30.42 0.08
CA GLY A 287 -5.12 30.76 -0.31
C GLY A 287 -6.04 29.57 -0.59
N VAL A 288 -5.56 28.33 -0.43
CA VAL A 288 -6.34 27.12 -0.80
C VAL A 288 -7.11 26.50 0.38
N LEU A 289 -6.74 26.82 1.62
CA LEU A 289 -7.36 26.24 2.82
C LEU A 289 -8.83 26.67 2.94
N GLY A 290 -9.71 25.70 3.14
CA GLY A 290 -11.15 25.92 3.24
C GLY A 290 -11.91 25.85 1.91
N LEU A 291 -11.20 25.73 0.78
CA LEU A 291 -11.82 25.48 -0.52
C LEU A 291 -12.33 24.02 -0.64
N PRO A 292 -13.34 23.77 -1.50
CA PRO A 292 -13.89 22.43 -1.69
C PRO A 292 -12.82 21.39 -2.06
N GLU A 293 -12.86 20.25 -1.38
CA GLU A 293 -11.93 19.13 -1.59
C GLU A 293 -10.44 19.47 -1.34
N THR A 294 -10.16 20.57 -0.62
CA THR A 294 -8.81 21.03 -0.26
C THR A 294 -8.54 20.87 1.24
N ALA A 295 -8.78 19.67 1.75
CA ALA A 295 -8.53 19.34 3.14
C ALA A 295 -7.10 18.78 3.34
N GLY A 296 -6.92 17.90 4.33
CA GLY A 296 -5.62 17.35 4.73
C GLY A 296 -4.79 16.67 3.64
N GLN A 297 -5.36 16.32 2.48
CA GLN A 297 -4.61 15.78 1.34
C GLN A 297 -3.58 16.77 0.79
N VAL A 298 -3.92 18.06 0.68
CA VAL A 298 -3.00 19.06 0.12
C VAL A 298 -1.84 19.33 1.06
N ALA A 299 -2.14 19.52 2.36
CA ALA A 299 -1.11 19.61 3.39
C ALA A 299 -0.21 18.36 3.38
N TYR A 300 -0.81 17.17 3.34
CA TYR A 300 -0.08 15.90 3.34
C TYR A 300 0.86 15.76 2.14
N VAL A 301 0.42 16.07 0.91
CA VAL A 301 1.27 15.88 -0.28
C VAL A 301 2.42 16.90 -0.35
N ILE A 302 2.20 18.14 0.11
CA ILE A 302 3.25 19.17 0.15
C ILE A 302 4.28 18.84 1.24
N ASP A 303 3.84 18.49 2.45
CA ASP A 303 4.73 18.08 3.54
C ASP A 303 5.52 16.81 3.17
N GLN A 304 4.85 15.86 2.50
CA GLN A 304 5.50 14.65 1.99
C GLN A 304 6.55 14.98 0.92
N ALA A 305 6.26 15.91 0.00
CA ALA A 305 7.21 16.31 -1.03
C ALA A 305 8.50 16.90 -0.41
N TYR A 306 8.34 17.77 0.59
CA TYR A 306 9.45 18.32 1.35
C TYR A 306 10.27 17.22 2.04
N SER A 307 9.60 16.36 2.82
CA SER A 307 10.27 15.29 3.56
C SER A 307 10.99 14.29 2.65
N LEU A 308 10.39 13.94 1.51
CA LEU A 308 11.00 13.05 0.52
C LEU A 308 12.22 13.68 -0.11
N GLU A 309 12.18 14.96 -0.50
CA GLU A 309 13.33 15.63 -1.06
C GLU A 309 14.51 15.64 -0.08
N GLN A 310 14.28 16.01 1.18
CA GLN A 310 15.32 16.01 2.21
C GLN A 310 15.90 14.61 2.44
N THR A 311 15.05 13.59 2.42
CA THR A 311 15.47 12.19 2.53
C THR A 311 16.34 11.77 1.34
N ILE A 312 15.95 12.11 0.10
CA ILE A 312 16.72 11.80 -1.11
C ILE A 312 18.04 12.56 -1.10
N GLN A 313 18.05 13.85 -0.74
CA GLN A 313 19.26 14.66 -0.62
C GLN A 313 20.25 14.05 0.37
N ASN A 314 19.76 13.61 1.54
CA ASN A 314 20.60 12.94 2.52
C ASN A 314 21.14 11.60 2.01
N ASN A 315 20.33 10.82 1.29
CA ASN A 315 20.78 9.56 0.68
C ASN A 315 21.83 9.77 -0.41
N ILE A 316 21.67 10.78 -1.27
CA ILE A 316 22.68 11.19 -2.27
C ILE A 316 24.00 11.53 -1.58
N LYS A 317 23.93 12.40 -0.57
CA LYS A 317 25.10 12.82 0.21
C LYS A 317 25.79 11.66 0.88
N LEU A 318 25.04 10.79 1.54
CA LEU A 318 25.59 9.63 2.26
C LEU A 318 26.16 8.56 1.33
N SER A 319 25.68 8.49 0.09
CA SER A 319 26.16 7.53 -0.93
C SER A 319 27.38 8.06 -1.72
N GLY A 320 27.81 9.30 -1.45
CA GLY A 320 28.96 9.91 -2.11
C GLY A 320 28.68 10.39 -3.53
N LEU A 321 27.41 10.60 -3.88
CA LEU A 321 27.00 11.00 -5.24
C LEU A 321 27.13 12.50 -5.51
N ASP A 322 27.43 13.31 -4.50
CA ASP A 322 27.69 14.76 -4.65
C ASP A 322 28.82 15.05 -5.66
N VAL A 323 29.83 14.17 -5.72
CA VAL A 323 30.96 14.30 -6.68
C VAL A 323 30.54 14.17 -8.15
N LEU A 324 29.33 13.64 -8.37
CA LEU A 324 28.72 13.52 -9.69
C LEU A 324 27.68 14.62 -9.94
N GLY A 325 27.44 15.54 -9.00
CA GLY A 325 26.41 16.58 -9.14
C GLY A 325 25.01 16.01 -9.28
N VAL A 326 24.72 14.91 -8.59
CA VAL A 326 23.37 14.32 -8.55
C VAL A 326 22.49 15.20 -7.68
N GLU A 327 21.36 15.64 -8.22
CA GLU A 327 20.37 16.44 -7.48
C GLU A 327 19.05 15.67 -7.33
N PRO A 328 18.39 15.73 -6.16
CA PRO A 328 17.05 15.22 -6.01
C PRO A 328 16.09 16.01 -6.90
N LYS A 329 14.97 15.40 -7.31
CA LYS A 329 13.85 16.14 -7.92
C LYS A 329 12.54 15.56 -7.41
N VAL A 330 11.68 16.42 -6.87
CA VAL A 330 10.35 16.01 -6.42
C VAL A 330 9.30 16.87 -7.11
N ILE A 331 8.32 16.23 -7.74
CA ILE A 331 7.22 16.92 -8.41
C ILE A 331 5.90 16.50 -7.76
N VAL A 332 5.09 17.46 -7.34
CA VAL A 332 3.67 17.27 -7.04
C VAL A 332 2.89 17.57 -8.32
N LEU A 333 2.45 16.53 -9.01
CA LEU A 333 1.65 16.63 -10.21
C LEU A 333 0.17 16.81 -9.84
N THR A 334 -0.43 17.87 -10.36
CA THR A 334 -1.84 18.22 -10.12
C THR A 334 -2.47 18.89 -11.34
N ARG A 335 -3.76 19.21 -11.24
CA ARG A 335 -4.51 19.89 -12.29
C ARG A 335 -4.21 21.40 -12.28
N LEU A 336 -4.06 21.98 -13.47
CA LEU A 336 -4.09 23.43 -13.67
C LEU A 336 -5.53 23.92 -13.75
N ILE A 337 -5.87 24.91 -12.93
CA ILE A 337 -7.21 25.53 -12.88
C ILE A 337 -7.03 27.01 -13.29
N PRO A 338 -7.36 27.38 -14.54
CA PRO A 338 -7.24 28.76 -15.02
C PRO A 338 -8.02 29.77 -14.17
N ASN A 339 -9.29 29.50 -13.89
CA ASN A 339 -10.15 30.35 -13.06
C ASN A 339 -9.93 30.03 -11.58
N CYS A 340 -8.80 30.53 -11.07
CA CYS A 340 -8.23 30.03 -9.81
C CYS A 340 -8.75 30.70 -8.52
N GLU A 341 -9.77 31.55 -8.59
CA GLU A 341 -10.45 32.22 -7.45
C GLU A 341 -9.52 32.82 -6.38
N GLY A 342 -8.46 33.52 -6.81
CA GLY A 342 -7.51 34.19 -5.90
C GLY A 342 -6.42 33.29 -5.34
N THR A 343 -6.35 32.02 -5.76
CA THR A 343 -5.23 31.11 -5.50
C THR A 343 -4.16 31.21 -6.60
N GLN A 344 -3.12 30.39 -6.50
CA GLN A 344 -2.08 30.23 -7.53
C GLN A 344 -2.27 28.95 -8.37
N CYS A 345 -3.47 28.35 -8.37
CA CYS A 345 -3.71 27.09 -9.09
C CYS A 345 -3.67 27.20 -10.62
N ASN A 346 -3.57 28.42 -11.16
CA ASN A 346 -3.32 28.69 -12.58
C ASN A 346 -1.82 28.70 -12.94
N LEU A 347 -0.91 28.72 -11.96
CA LEU A 347 0.53 28.69 -12.22
C LEU A 347 0.95 27.28 -12.60
N ARG A 348 1.46 27.12 -13.83
CA ARG A 348 1.94 25.85 -14.36
C ARG A 348 3.02 25.21 -13.49
N LEU A 349 3.94 26.03 -12.98
CA LEU A 349 5.01 25.59 -12.10
C LEU A 349 5.06 26.50 -10.88
N GLU A 350 4.99 25.92 -9.69
CA GLU A 350 5.14 26.62 -8.42
C GLU A 350 6.22 25.93 -7.58
N LYS A 351 7.16 26.72 -7.05
CA LYS A 351 8.25 26.21 -6.23
C LYS A 351 7.71 25.81 -4.86
N ILE A 352 8.00 24.59 -4.40
CA ILE A 352 7.66 24.19 -3.03
C ILE A 352 8.63 24.88 -2.08
N GLN A 353 8.11 25.58 -1.07
CA GLN A 353 8.90 26.29 -0.06
C GLN A 353 9.86 25.34 0.66
N ASP A 354 11.03 25.85 1.03
CA ASP A 354 12.10 25.14 1.74
C ASP A 354 12.66 23.88 1.03
N THR A 355 12.34 23.67 -0.24
CA THR A 355 12.94 22.62 -1.07
C THR A 355 13.98 23.19 -2.03
N SER A 356 15.04 22.46 -2.35
CA SER A 356 16.02 22.86 -3.38
C SER A 356 15.47 22.64 -4.80
N ASN A 357 14.83 21.50 -5.06
CA ASN A 357 14.28 21.06 -6.34
C ASN A 357 12.93 20.33 -6.22
N GLY A 358 12.12 20.72 -5.23
CA GLY A 358 10.69 20.41 -5.14
C GLY A 358 9.80 21.41 -5.90
N TRP A 359 8.83 20.91 -6.68
CA TRP A 359 7.93 21.72 -7.51
C TRP A 359 6.51 21.16 -7.54
N ILE A 360 5.51 22.03 -7.60
CA ILE A 360 4.15 21.68 -8.03
C ILE A 360 4.09 21.89 -9.54
N LEU A 361 3.78 20.82 -10.29
CA LEU A 361 3.54 20.86 -11.73
C LEU A 361 2.04 20.74 -11.98
N ARG A 362 1.48 21.75 -12.64
CA ARG A 362 0.06 21.78 -12.99
C ARG A 362 -0.13 21.55 -14.48
N VAL A 363 -0.95 20.56 -14.82
CA VAL A 363 -1.31 20.23 -16.20
C VAL A 363 -2.81 20.45 -16.36
N PRO A 364 -3.28 21.19 -17.39
CA PRO A 364 -4.71 21.39 -17.58
C PRO A 364 -5.38 20.08 -18.00
N PHE A 365 -6.69 19.97 -17.75
CA PHE A 365 -7.48 18.97 -18.46
C PHE A 365 -7.63 19.39 -19.91
N GLN A 366 -7.59 18.43 -20.84
CA GLN A 366 -7.78 18.71 -22.26
C GLN A 366 -9.14 19.37 -22.50
N GLU A 367 -9.14 20.41 -23.32
CA GLU A 367 -10.29 21.27 -23.56
C GLU A 367 -11.34 20.54 -24.42
N PHE A 368 -12.42 20.11 -23.77
CA PHE A 368 -13.67 19.76 -24.47
C PHE A 368 -14.73 20.87 -24.32
N ASN A 369 -14.71 21.60 -23.20
CA ASN A 369 -15.57 22.76 -22.92
C ASN A 369 -14.89 23.67 -21.88
N PRO A 370 -14.34 24.84 -22.28
CA PRO A 370 -13.63 25.75 -21.38
C PRO A 370 -14.47 26.21 -20.18
N ASN A 371 -15.80 26.35 -20.33
CA ASN A 371 -16.68 26.71 -19.21
C ASN A 371 -16.71 25.66 -18.09
N VAL A 372 -16.22 24.44 -18.35
CA VAL A 372 -16.10 23.37 -17.36
C VAL A 372 -14.63 23.16 -16.99
N THR A 373 -13.75 23.01 -17.98
CA THR A 373 -12.33 22.66 -17.76
C THR A 373 -11.50 23.79 -17.17
N ASP A 374 -11.94 25.04 -17.30
CA ASP A 374 -11.23 26.19 -16.74
C ASP A 374 -11.58 26.44 -15.27
N ASN A 375 -12.65 25.82 -14.79
CA ASN A 375 -13.19 25.96 -13.43
C ASN A 375 -12.89 24.72 -12.59
N TRP A 376 -13.10 24.84 -11.28
CA TRP A 376 -13.04 23.70 -10.38
C TRP A 376 -14.08 22.64 -10.75
N ILE A 377 -13.68 21.37 -10.67
CA ILE A 377 -14.55 20.20 -10.91
C ILE A 377 -14.42 19.30 -9.69
N SER A 378 -15.56 18.80 -9.19
CA SER A 378 -15.55 17.85 -8.08
C SER A 378 -14.83 16.56 -8.47
N LYS A 379 -14.12 15.93 -7.53
CA LYS A 379 -13.48 14.61 -7.73
C LYS A 379 -14.43 13.52 -8.20
N PHE A 380 -15.74 13.67 -8.01
CA PHE A 380 -16.73 12.71 -8.51
C PHE A 380 -16.97 12.84 -10.02
N GLU A 381 -16.52 13.92 -10.65
CA GLU A 381 -16.79 14.27 -12.04
C GLU A 381 -15.51 14.35 -12.90
N ILE A 382 -14.31 14.22 -12.31
CA ILE A 382 -13.04 14.31 -13.05
C ILE A 382 -12.73 13.08 -13.92
N TRP A 383 -13.41 11.95 -13.71
CA TRP A 383 -13.08 10.66 -14.32
C TRP A 383 -12.89 10.70 -15.85
N PRO A 384 -13.73 11.41 -16.63
CA PRO A 384 -13.56 11.47 -18.09
C PRO A 384 -12.26 12.12 -18.55
N TYR A 385 -11.59 12.89 -17.71
CA TYR A 385 -10.38 13.66 -18.07
C TYR A 385 -9.08 12.95 -17.70
N LEU A 386 -9.13 11.90 -16.87
CA LEU A 386 -7.92 11.31 -16.27
C LEU A 386 -6.99 10.69 -17.31
N GLU A 387 -7.52 10.02 -18.34
CA GLU A 387 -6.70 9.40 -19.38
C GLU A 387 -5.91 10.45 -20.17
N SER A 388 -6.59 11.47 -20.69
CA SER A 388 -5.95 12.60 -21.39
C SER A 388 -4.95 13.33 -20.51
N PHE A 389 -5.29 13.54 -19.24
CA PHE A 389 -4.41 14.18 -18.27
C PHE A 389 -3.14 13.37 -18.05
N SER A 390 -3.23 12.04 -17.94
CA SER A 390 -2.06 11.17 -17.80
C SER A 390 -1.10 11.28 -19.00
N LEU A 391 -1.62 11.32 -20.22
CA LEU A 391 -0.81 11.47 -21.43
C LEU A 391 -0.12 12.84 -21.53
N ASP A 392 -0.80 13.91 -21.11
CA ASP A 392 -0.22 15.25 -21.12
C ASP A 392 0.75 15.47 -19.97
N ALA A 393 0.49 14.85 -18.82
CA ALA A 393 1.40 14.84 -17.69
C ALA A 393 2.70 14.11 -18.00
N GLU A 394 2.65 12.97 -18.69
CA GLU A 394 3.85 12.24 -19.14
C GLU A 394 4.76 13.13 -19.99
N LYS A 395 4.19 13.91 -20.92
CA LYS A 395 4.98 14.85 -21.75
C LYS A 395 5.53 16.04 -20.98
N ALA A 396 4.89 16.41 -19.88
CA ALA A 396 5.22 17.60 -19.09
C ALA A 396 6.28 17.34 -18.01
N LEU A 397 6.43 16.09 -17.56
CA LEU A 397 7.41 15.60 -16.59
C LEU A 397 8.80 15.44 -17.23
#